data_AF-A0A1A8M8Q8-F1
#
_entry.id   AF-A0A1A8M8Q8-F1
#
_cell.length_a   1.000
_cell.length_b   1.000
_cell.length_c   1.000
_cell.angle_alpha   90.00
_cell.angle_beta   90.00
_cell.angle_gamma   90.00
#
_symmetry.space_group_name_H-M   'P 1'
#
loop_
_entity.id
_entity.type
_entity.pdbx_description
1 polymer ?
#
loop_
_entity_poly.entity_id
_entity_poly.type
_entity_poly.pdbx_seq_one_letter_code
_entity_poly.pdbx_strand_id
1 'polypeptide(L)'
;DLLDLIPALVPGSNAPIRDFRLPGMGHCSALIKMLPGYENLLFAHSSWYTYAATMRIYKHWDFLISDPNTATGKLSFSSYPGFLVSLDDFYLLGSGLMMTQTTNNVFNSSLFDKITPNSLLAWQRVRLAHSLAHTGEEWARTFSMHNSGTYNNQYMVLDRSKVKLGHSIDDGALTVVEQIPGLVEYSDQSQALRRGYWPSYNIPFHRRIYVMSGYGEMLKEYGDDFSYDLCPRAKIFCRDQASVKDLDSLKYIMRFNDYKNDPYSEGNPCKTICCRNDLKAEKPSPGGCYDTKVTDFNMAGDFVAEAINGPTTQGELPPFVWDKFSSISHQGLPQFYNFTFVPMKPLLFEP
;
A
#
# COMPACT_ATOMS: atom_id res chain seq x y z
N ASP A 1 5.32 5.35 10.86
CA ASP A 1 5.35 6.47 11.84
C ASP A 1 6.61 7.32 11.76
N LEU A 2 7.80 6.71 11.82
CA LEU A 2 9.07 7.44 11.84
C LEU A 2 9.31 8.35 10.61
N LEU A 3 8.70 8.01 9.47
CA LEU A 3 8.73 8.83 8.25
C LEU A 3 8.22 10.25 8.48
N ASP A 4 7.24 10.44 9.37
CA ASP A 4 6.67 11.75 9.71
C ASP A 4 7.22 12.31 11.02
N LEU A 5 7.55 11.44 11.99
CA LEU A 5 8.12 11.88 13.27
C LEU A 5 9.51 12.48 13.14
N ILE A 6 10.38 11.90 12.30
CA ILE A 6 11.75 12.41 12.14
C ILE A 6 11.72 13.85 11.59
N PRO A 7 11.01 14.16 10.50
CA PRO A 7 10.85 15.54 10.03
C PRO A 7 10.19 16.48 11.06
N ALA A 8 9.25 15.98 11.87
CA ALA A 8 8.56 16.78 12.87
C ALA A 8 9.43 17.13 14.09
N LEU A 9 10.33 16.23 14.50
CA LEU A 9 11.04 16.31 15.79
C LEU A 9 12.50 16.71 15.69
N VAL A 10 13.14 16.58 14.53
CA VAL A 10 14.59 16.80 14.38
C VAL A 10 14.85 18.14 13.66
N PRO A 11 15.25 19.21 14.38
CA PRO A 11 15.61 20.47 13.76
C PRO A 11 16.83 20.26 12.85
N GLY A 12 16.70 20.59 11.56
CA GLY A 12 17.82 20.50 10.61
C GLY A 12 17.99 19.16 9.90
N SER A 13 17.22 18.10 10.22
CA SER A 13 17.12 16.94 9.30
C SER A 13 16.40 17.28 8.00
N ASN A 14 15.76 18.46 7.97
CA ASN A 14 15.62 19.41 6.87
C ASN A 14 15.11 20.74 7.50
N ALA A 15 15.92 21.81 7.58
CA ALA A 15 15.44 23.14 8.00
C ALA A 15 16.18 24.24 7.23
N PRO A 16 15.55 25.39 6.87
CA PRO A 16 14.47 26.07 7.60
C PRO A 16 13.12 26.21 6.87
N ILE A 17 12.06 26.44 7.66
CA ILE A 17 10.79 27.17 7.40
C ILE A 17 9.91 26.71 6.20
N ARG A 18 8.72 26.19 6.51
CA ARG A 18 7.48 26.28 5.69
C ARG A 18 7.58 26.01 4.17
N ASP A 19 8.40 25.07 3.72
CA ASP A 19 8.55 24.76 2.29
C ASP A 19 7.94 23.41 1.92
N PHE A 20 7.28 23.36 0.76
CA PHE A 20 6.92 22.13 0.08
C PHE A 20 8.22 21.51 -0.48
N ARG A 21 8.57 20.29 -0.10
CA ARG A 21 9.77 19.59 -0.62
C ARG A 21 9.42 18.19 -1.09
N LEU A 22 9.96 17.79 -2.24
CA LEU A 22 10.01 16.40 -2.70
C LEU A 22 10.63 15.49 -1.61
N PRO A 23 9.89 14.57 -0.99
CA PRO A 23 10.47 13.49 -0.22
C PRO A 23 11.06 12.43 -1.16
N GLY A 24 11.85 11.52 -0.58
CA GLY A 24 12.22 10.28 -1.26
C GLY A 24 10.98 9.50 -1.71
N MET A 25 11.16 8.66 -2.73
CA MET A 25 10.12 7.95 -3.50
C MET A 25 8.88 7.50 -2.71
N GLY A 26 7.72 7.57 -3.40
CA GLY A 26 6.46 6.99 -2.95
C GLY A 26 6.58 5.50 -2.60
N HIS A 27 5.72 5.07 -1.68
CA HIS A 27 5.94 3.85 -0.91
C HIS A 27 5.27 2.59 -1.46
N CYS A 28 4.23 2.66 -2.29
CA CYS A 28 3.50 1.45 -2.64
C CYS A 28 2.71 1.63 -3.95
N SER A 29 2.22 0.53 -4.50
CA SER A 29 1.11 0.55 -5.47
C SER A 29 0.12 -0.54 -5.09
N ALA A 30 -1.18 -0.24 -5.17
CA ALA A 30 -2.24 -1.19 -4.90
C ALA A 30 -3.31 -1.14 -5.99
N LEU A 31 -3.97 -2.28 -6.21
CA LEU A 31 -5.07 -2.41 -7.15
C LEU A 31 -6.12 -3.36 -6.57
N ILE A 32 -7.36 -2.88 -6.50
CA ILE A 32 -8.54 -3.69 -6.28
C ILE A 32 -9.29 -3.74 -7.61
N LYS A 33 -9.50 -4.93 -8.15
CA LYS A 33 -10.08 -5.14 -9.48
C LYS A 33 -11.31 -6.04 -9.37
N MET A 34 -12.44 -5.52 -9.81
CA MET A 34 -13.66 -6.30 -10.01
C MET A 34 -13.70 -6.79 -11.47
N LEU A 35 -13.94 -8.08 -11.68
CA LEU A 35 -14.10 -8.63 -13.02
C LEU A 35 -15.42 -8.18 -13.68
N PRO A 36 -15.51 -8.12 -15.02
CA PRO A 36 -16.60 -7.42 -15.72
C PRO A 36 -18.02 -7.88 -15.40
N GLY A 37 -18.23 -9.17 -15.15
CA GLY A 37 -19.51 -9.77 -14.73
C GLY A 37 -19.60 -10.06 -13.24
N TYR A 38 -18.73 -9.43 -12.43
CA TYR A 38 -18.58 -9.67 -10.99
C TYR A 38 -18.19 -11.12 -10.65
N GLU A 39 -17.56 -11.83 -11.58
CA GLU A 39 -17.20 -13.25 -11.45
C GLU A 39 -16.17 -13.47 -10.34
N ASN A 40 -15.30 -12.49 -10.14
CA ASN A 40 -14.31 -12.49 -9.07
C ASN A 40 -13.93 -11.05 -8.70
N LEU A 41 -13.38 -10.91 -7.49
CA LEU A 41 -12.71 -9.70 -7.02
C LEU A 41 -11.25 -10.04 -6.76
N LEU A 42 -10.35 -9.28 -7.36
CA LEU A 42 -8.92 -9.42 -7.24
C LEU A 42 -8.34 -8.28 -6.40
N PHE A 43 -7.39 -8.59 -5.52
CA PHE A 43 -6.86 -7.66 -4.54
C PHE A 43 -5.34 -7.79 -4.43
N ALA A 44 -4.63 -6.68 -4.63
CA ALA A 44 -3.18 -6.71 -4.70
C ALA A 44 -2.48 -5.47 -4.13
N HIS A 45 -1.26 -5.70 -3.68
CA HIS A 45 -0.35 -4.68 -3.17
C HIS A 45 1.11 -5.00 -3.49
N SER A 46 1.85 -4.01 -3.96
CA SER A 46 3.31 -4.05 -4.18
C SER A 46 3.99 -2.97 -3.33
N SER A 47 4.77 -3.41 -2.32
CA SER A 47 5.50 -2.50 -1.44
C SER A 47 6.74 -1.93 -2.12
N TRP A 48 6.99 -0.64 -1.90
CA TRP A 48 8.19 0.07 -2.31
C TRP A 48 8.90 0.70 -1.11
N TYR A 49 10.11 0.24 -0.83
CA TYR A 49 10.95 0.85 0.20
C TYR A 49 12.42 0.48 -0.06
N THR A 50 13.31 0.64 0.92
CA THR A 50 14.70 0.19 0.77
C THR A 50 14.76 -1.34 0.61
N TYR A 51 15.58 -1.84 -0.31
CA TYR A 51 15.75 -3.29 -0.50
C TYR A 51 16.39 -3.96 0.72
N ALA A 52 17.03 -3.20 1.61
CA ALA A 52 17.49 -3.71 2.91
C ALA A 52 16.33 -4.20 3.80
N ALA A 53 15.09 -3.80 3.52
CA ALA A 53 13.90 -4.28 4.22
C ALA A 53 13.39 -5.64 3.70
N THR A 54 14.00 -6.26 2.70
CA THR A 54 13.50 -7.52 2.10
C THR A 54 13.72 -8.79 2.95
N MET A 55 14.03 -8.63 4.24
CA MET A 55 13.97 -9.72 5.22
C MET A 55 12.50 -9.89 5.63
N ARG A 56 11.82 -10.84 5.02
CA ARG A 56 10.35 -10.96 5.09
C ARG A 56 9.89 -12.14 5.91
N ILE A 57 8.75 -11.96 6.58
CA ILE A 57 8.00 -13.04 7.21
C ILE A 57 6.53 -12.82 6.85
N TYR A 58 5.92 -13.78 6.17
CA TYR A 58 4.45 -13.82 6.06
C TYR A 58 3.88 -14.44 7.34
N LYS A 59 2.86 -13.81 7.93
CA LYS A 59 2.36 -14.16 9.26
C LYS A 59 0.91 -14.59 9.19
N HIS A 60 0.61 -15.66 9.90
CA HIS A 60 -0.73 -16.12 10.20
C HIS A 60 -0.88 -16.13 11.72
N TRP A 61 -1.80 -15.33 12.24
CA TRP A 61 -2.11 -15.26 13.67
C TRP A 61 -3.54 -15.73 13.89
N ASP A 62 -3.72 -16.55 14.91
CA ASP A 62 -5.01 -16.97 15.41
C ASP A 62 -4.96 -16.82 16.94
N PHE A 63 -5.52 -15.72 17.42
CA PHE A 63 -5.61 -15.44 18.85
C PHE A 63 -7.04 -15.69 19.32
N LEU A 64 -7.19 -16.61 20.28
CA LEU A 64 -8.45 -16.79 20.99
C LEU A 64 -8.65 -15.64 21.97
N ILE A 65 -9.35 -14.60 21.52
CA ILE A 65 -9.70 -13.43 22.34
C ILE A 65 -11.17 -13.56 22.76
N SER A 66 -11.40 -13.75 24.06
CA SER A 66 -12.75 -13.84 24.64
C SER A 66 -13.22 -12.47 25.13
N ASP A 67 -13.53 -11.57 24.20
CA ASP A 67 -14.10 -10.25 24.46
C ASP A 67 -15.26 -9.99 23.49
N PRO A 68 -16.46 -9.60 23.97
CA PRO A 68 -17.63 -9.41 23.12
C PRO A 68 -17.49 -8.28 22.08
N ASN A 69 -16.53 -7.38 22.25
CA ASN A 69 -16.26 -6.28 21.30
C ASN A 69 -15.19 -6.64 20.27
N THR A 70 -14.60 -7.85 20.35
CA THR A 70 -13.60 -8.28 19.37
C THR A 70 -14.28 -8.86 18.14
N ALA A 71 -14.04 -8.24 16.98
CA ALA A 71 -14.49 -8.74 15.69
C ALA A 71 -13.69 -9.95 15.24
N THR A 72 -12.36 -9.93 15.41
CA THR A 72 -11.52 -11.09 15.07
C THR A 72 -10.15 -11.06 15.76
N GLY A 73 -9.65 -12.24 16.11
CA GLY A 73 -8.25 -12.49 16.46
C GLY A 73 -7.46 -13.19 15.34
N LYS A 74 -8.11 -13.50 14.20
CA LYS A 74 -7.52 -14.21 13.05
C LYS A 74 -7.04 -13.23 11.98
N LEU A 75 -5.77 -13.35 11.59
CA LEU A 75 -5.09 -12.41 10.69
C LEU A 75 -4.10 -13.15 9.79
N SER A 76 -4.06 -12.82 8.50
CA SER A 76 -3.05 -13.30 7.54
C SER A 76 -2.46 -12.11 6.78
N PHE A 77 -1.15 -11.89 6.87
CA PHE A 77 -0.53 -10.66 6.36
C PHE A 77 0.96 -10.78 6.07
N SER A 78 1.45 -10.02 5.10
CA SER A 78 2.88 -9.88 4.82
C SER A 78 3.54 -9.01 5.88
N SER A 79 4.76 -9.31 6.32
CA SER A 79 5.42 -8.59 7.41
C SER A 79 6.95 -8.78 7.41
N TYR A 80 7.57 -8.42 8.54
CA TYR A 80 9.01 -8.38 8.79
C TYR A 80 9.33 -9.02 10.16
N PRO A 81 10.55 -9.49 10.40
CA PRO A 81 10.98 -9.94 11.73
C PRO A 81 10.74 -8.88 12.81
N GLY A 82 10.18 -9.29 13.96
CA GLY A 82 9.91 -8.40 15.10
C GLY A 82 8.70 -7.46 14.95
N PHE A 83 8.14 -7.30 13.75
CA PHE A 83 7.04 -6.36 13.53
C PHE A 83 5.72 -6.98 13.98
N LEU A 84 4.95 -6.27 14.82
CA LEU A 84 3.61 -6.71 15.22
C LEU A 84 2.50 -6.16 14.31
N VAL A 85 2.87 -5.85 13.07
CA VAL A 85 2.09 -5.18 12.02
C VAL A 85 2.70 -5.57 10.65
N SER A 86 1.99 -5.35 9.56
CA SER A 86 2.44 -5.60 8.20
C SER A 86 3.48 -4.57 7.75
N LEU A 87 3.27 -3.28 8.04
CA LEU A 87 3.95 -2.12 7.47
C LEU A 87 3.61 -1.88 5.99
N ASP A 88 3.44 -2.93 5.19
CA ASP A 88 3.28 -2.82 3.73
C ASP A 88 2.18 -1.85 3.26
N ASP A 89 0.91 -1.93 3.66
CA ASP A 89 0.22 -2.96 4.46
C ASP A 89 -0.63 -3.88 3.54
N PHE A 90 -0.71 -5.18 3.84
CA PHE A 90 -1.63 -6.14 3.20
C PHE A 90 -2.17 -7.13 4.23
N TYR A 91 -3.48 -7.20 4.42
CA TYR A 91 -4.13 -8.04 5.42
C TYR A 91 -5.40 -8.72 4.90
N LEU A 92 -5.57 -9.97 5.34
CA LEU A 92 -6.83 -10.73 5.31
C LEU A 92 -7.25 -10.95 6.76
N LEU A 93 -8.45 -10.49 7.11
CA LEU A 93 -8.96 -10.47 8.48
C LEU A 93 -10.10 -11.48 8.63
N GLY A 94 -10.18 -12.15 9.79
CA GLY A 94 -11.26 -13.10 10.06
C GLY A 94 -12.65 -12.50 10.22
N SER A 95 -12.76 -11.16 10.30
CA SER A 95 -14.03 -10.45 10.20
C SER A 95 -14.59 -10.44 8.76
N GLY A 96 -13.85 -10.94 7.77
CA GLY A 96 -14.20 -10.88 6.35
C GLY A 96 -13.70 -9.62 5.65
N LEU A 97 -13.06 -8.70 6.39
CA LEU A 97 -12.43 -7.52 5.84
C LEU A 97 -11.07 -7.86 5.21
N MET A 98 -10.74 -7.18 4.12
CA MET A 98 -9.41 -7.15 3.50
C MET A 98 -8.91 -5.72 3.56
N MET A 99 -7.66 -5.51 3.96
CA MET A 99 -7.09 -4.17 4.10
C MET A 99 -5.73 -4.06 3.42
N THR A 100 -5.58 -3.03 2.60
CA THR A 100 -4.30 -2.64 2.02
C THR A 100 -4.12 -1.13 2.10
N GLN A 101 -2.91 -0.65 1.89
CA GLN A 101 -2.60 0.77 2.08
C GLN A 101 -1.53 1.27 1.10
N THR A 102 -1.54 2.56 0.73
CA THR A 102 -0.38 3.24 0.09
C THR A 102 -0.10 4.60 0.72
N THR A 103 1.17 4.92 1.01
CA THR A 103 1.50 6.06 1.89
C THR A 103 1.42 7.35 1.11
N ASN A 104 0.71 8.33 1.65
CA ASN A 104 0.65 9.67 1.12
C ASN A 104 1.73 10.51 1.79
N ASN A 105 2.38 11.38 1.01
CA ASN A 105 3.24 12.41 1.56
C ASN A 105 2.41 13.56 2.15
N VAL A 106 2.98 14.24 3.16
CA VAL A 106 2.49 15.50 3.70
C VAL A 106 3.57 16.55 3.46
N PHE A 107 3.41 17.35 2.43
CA PHE A 107 4.37 18.39 2.03
C PHE A 107 4.17 19.68 2.82
N ASN A 108 2.94 19.95 3.27
CA ASN A 108 2.66 21.08 4.13
C ASN A 108 3.17 20.82 5.56
N SER A 109 4.43 21.22 5.81
CA SER A 109 5.10 20.96 7.08
C SER A 109 4.42 21.61 8.28
N SER A 110 3.61 22.66 8.09
CA SER A 110 2.86 23.29 9.19
C SER A 110 1.85 22.35 9.84
N LEU A 111 1.46 21.27 9.16
CA LEU A 111 0.59 20.24 9.74
C LEU A 111 1.31 19.43 10.83
N PHE A 112 2.64 19.32 10.79
CA PHE A 112 3.40 18.56 11.77
C PHE A 112 3.37 19.17 13.18
N ASP A 113 3.05 20.46 13.30
CA ASP A 113 2.80 21.12 14.60
C ASP A 113 1.65 20.49 15.39
N LYS A 114 0.78 19.71 14.72
CA LYS A 114 -0.33 18.98 15.35
C LYS A 114 0.07 17.61 15.90
N ILE A 115 1.28 17.13 15.61
CA ILE A 115 1.76 15.84 16.11
C ILE A 115 2.09 16.00 17.60
N THR A 116 1.53 15.12 18.43
CA THR A 116 1.66 15.16 19.89
C THR A 116 1.91 13.76 20.45
N PRO A 117 2.68 13.61 21.54
CA PRO A 117 2.82 12.32 22.22
C PRO A 117 1.50 11.79 22.81
N ASN A 118 0.48 12.63 22.99
CA ASN A 118 -0.86 12.24 23.44
C ASN A 118 -1.70 11.68 22.28
N SER A 119 -1.14 10.71 21.55
CA SER A 119 -1.76 10.06 20.40
C SER A 119 -1.35 8.59 20.31
N LEU A 120 -2.03 7.82 19.46
CA LEU A 120 -1.64 6.44 19.17
C LEU A 120 -0.96 6.38 17.80
N LEU A 121 0.19 5.72 17.73
CA LEU A 121 0.91 5.52 16.47
C LEU A 121 0.05 4.73 15.47
N ALA A 122 0.28 4.92 14.18
CA ALA A 122 -0.51 4.29 13.12
C ALA A 122 -0.58 2.77 13.27
N TRP A 123 0.55 2.11 13.55
CA TRP A 123 0.58 0.65 13.71
C TRP A 123 -0.32 0.15 14.85
N GLN A 124 -0.49 0.95 15.92
CA GLN A 124 -1.38 0.62 17.05
C GLN A 124 -2.83 0.77 16.63
N ARG A 125 -3.17 1.88 15.97
CA ARG A 125 -4.53 2.17 15.49
C ARG A 125 -4.99 1.19 14.42
N VAL A 126 -4.11 0.82 13.50
CA VAL A 126 -4.36 -0.24 12.49
C VAL A 126 -4.69 -1.56 13.17
N ARG A 127 -3.89 -1.99 14.16
CA ARG A 127 -4.13 -3.23 14.91
C ARG A 127 -5.44 -3.22 15.70
N LEU A 128 -5.79 -2.09 16.33
CA LEU A 128 -7.06 -1.91 17.03
C LEU A 128 -8.24 -1.99 16.05
N ALA A 129 -8.15 -1.27 14.92
CA ALA A 129 -9.19 -1.29 13.90
C ALA A 129 -9.39 -2.69 13.30
N HIS A 130 -8.31 -3.45 13.05
CA HIS A 130 -8.43 -4.86 12.63
C HIS A 130 -9.15 -5.75 13.64
N SER A 131 -8.89 -5.54 14.93
CA SER A 131 -9.41 -6.41 15.99
C SER A 131 -10.87 -6.11 16.32
N LEU A 132 -11.33 -4.87 16.10
CA LEU A 132 -12.63 -4.38 16.59
C LEU A 132 -13.68 -4.18 15.48
N ALA A 133 -13.28 -4.02 14.21
CA ALA A 133 -14.22 -3.65 13.16
C ALA A 133 -14.81 -4.85 12.41
N HIS A 134 -16.13 -4.81 12.22
CA HIS A 134 -16.87 -5.73 11.35
C HIS A 134 -17.12 -5.16 9.96
N THR A 135 -17.10 -3.83 9.81
CA THR A 135 -17.34 -3.14 8.53
C THR A 135 -16.22 -2.16 8.21
N GLY A 136 -16.12 -1.75 6.94
CA GLY A 136 -15.17 -0.71 6.53
C GLY A 136 -15.38 0.64 7.24
N GLU A 137 -16.64 1.02 7.51
CA GLU A 137 -16.95 2.25 8.24
C GLU A 137 -16.55 2.17 9.72
N GLU A 138 -16.81 1.05 10.39
CA GLU A 138 -16.35 0.82 11.76
C GLU A 138 -14.81 0.84 11.85
N TRP A 139 -14.13 0.25 10.85
CA TRP A 139 -12.68 0.29 10.74
C TRP A 139 -12.20 1.74 10.67
N ALA A 140 -12.81 2.55 9.80
CA ALA A 140 -12.46 3.96 9.64
C ALA A 140 -12.68 4.77 10.92
N ARG A 141 -13.83 4.58 11.59
CA ARG A 141 -14.15 5.23 12.87
C ARG A 141 -13.15 4.86 13.96
N THR A 142 -12.84 3.57 14.10
CA THR A 142 -11.88 3.06 15.09
C THR A 142 -10.48 3.58 14.84
N PHE A 143 -10.01 3.52 13.58
CA PHE A 143 -8.70 4.01 13.17
C PHE A 143 -8.52 5.52 13.37
N SER A 144 -9.61 6.29 13.26
CA SER A 144 -9.60 7.76 13.41
C SER A 144 -9.36 8.22 14.85
N MET A 145 -9.65 7.37 15.83
CA MET A 145 -9.46 7.71 17.24
C MET A 145 -7.98 7.89 17.57
N HIS A 146 -7.66 8.95 18.33
CA HIS A 146 -6.28 9.28 18.73
C HIS A 146 -5.29 9.37 17.57
N ASN A 147 -5.73 9.87 16.40
CA ASN A 147 -4.89 10.08 15.22
C ASN A 147 -3.59 10.82 15.59
N SER A 148 -2.46 10.18 15.31
CA SER A 148 -1.12 10.72 15.54
C SER A 148 -0.62 11.68 14.47
N GLY A 149 -1.20 11.66 13.26
CA GLY A 149 -0.63 12.36 12.11
C GLY A 149 0.67 11.75 11.61
N THR A 150 0.93 10.49 11.95
CA THR A 150 2.14 9.76 11.57
C THR A 150 1.76 8.53 10.78
N TYR A 151 2.62 8.11 9.86
CA TYR A 151 2.33 7.19 8.79
C TYR A 151 1.06 7.57 8.01
N ASN A 152 1.12 8.72 7.35
CA ASN A 152 -0.01 9.32 6.66
C ASN A 152 -0.32 8.56 5.37
N ASN A 153 -1.49 7.94 5.32
CA ASN A 153 -1.73 6.80 4.44
C ASN A 153 -3.13 6.89 3.82
N GLN A 154 -3.31 6.32 2.62
CA GLN A 154 -4.60 5.92 2.09
C GLN A 154 -4.79 4.42 2.37
N TYR A 155 -5.76 4.07 3.20
CA TYR A 155 -6.19 2.70 3.46
C TYR A 155 -7.40 2.36 2.62
N MET A 156 -7.43 1.16 2.07
CA MET A 156 -8.55 0.60 1.32
C MET A 156 -9.05 -0.61 2.11
N VAL A 157 -10.23 -0.47 2.70
CA VAL A 157 -10.88 -1.51 3.50
C VAL A 157 -12.03 -2.09 2.69
N LEU A 158 -11.85 -3.31 2.22
CA LEU A 158 -12.81 -4.05 1.44
C LEU A 158 -13.58 -5.01 2.34
N ASP A 159 -14.90 -4.88 2.39
CA ASP A 159 -15.81 -5.75 3.13
C ASP A 159 -16.40 -6.82 2.19
N ARG A 160 -15.95 -8.06 2.36
CA ARG A 160 -16.41 -9.18 1.51
C ARG A 160 -17.88 -9.51 1.72
N SER A 161 -18.47 -9.20 2.88
CA SER A 161 -19.90 -9.46 3.13
C SER A 161 -20.83 -8.62 2.24
N LYS A 162 -20.31 -7.54 1.66
CA LYS A 162 -21.02 -6.61 0.76
C LYS A 162 -20.83 -6.93 -0.72
N VAL A 163 -20.08 -7.96 -1.06
CA VAL A 163 -19.83 -8.37 -2.45
C VAL A 163 -20.48 -9.74 -2.69
N LYS A 164 -21.44 -9.78 -3.62
CA LYS A 164 -22.11 -11.00 -4.08
C LYS A 164 -21.65 -11.28 -5.50
N LEU A 165 -20.67 -12.18 -5.64
CA LEU A 165 -20.11 -12.54 -6.93
C LEU A 165 -21.20 -12.96 -7.93
N GLY A 166 -21.05 -12.54 -9.18
CA GLY A 166 -21.99 -12.75 -10.28
C GLY A 166 -23.30 -11.96 -10.17
N HIS A 167 -23.46 -11.11 -9.14
CA HIS A 167 -24.76 -10.47 -8.86
C HIS A 167 -24.65 -8.98 -8.53
N SER A 168 -24.10 -8.61 -7.37
CA SER A 168 -24.11 -7.21 -6.92
C SER A 168 -22.96 -6.86 -6.00
N ILE A 169 -22.65 -5.57 -5.96
CA ILE A 169 -21.79 -4.95 -4.96
C ILE A 169 -22.70 -4.00 -4.20
N ASP A 170 -22.90 -4.24 -2.91
CA ASP A 170 -23.74 -3.42 -2.03
C ASP A 170 -22.91 -2.22 -1.51
N ASP A 171 -23.57 -1.15 -1.09
CA ASP A 171 -22.87 0.01 -0.50
C ASP A 171 -22.15 -0.42 0.81
N GLY A 172 -20.99 0.19 1.05
CA GLY A 172 -20.05 -0.16 2.11
C GLY A 172 -19.04 -1.25 1.74
N ALA A 173 -19.07 -1.79 0.52
CA ALA A 173 -18.11 -2.79 0.05
C ALA A 173 -16.67 -2.27 0.06
N LEU A 174 -16.41 -1.04 -0.36
CA LEU A 174 -15.08 -0.44 -0.28
C LEU A 174 -15.13 0.85 0.51
N THR A 175 -14.48 0.90 1.66
CA THR A 175 -14.24 2.14 2.41
C THR A 175 -12.82 2.61 2.19
N VAL A 176 -12.65 3.83 1.68
CA VAL A 176 -11.33 4.46 1.53
C VAL A 176 -11.13 5.45 2.65
N VAL A 177 -10.02 5.33 3.37
CA VAL A 177 -9.68 6.14 4.55
C VAL A 177 -8.34 6.83 4.31
N GLU A 178 -8.27 8.13 4.53
CA GLU A 178 -7.06 8.92 4.37
C GLU A 178 -6.74 9.74 5.61
N GLN A 179 -5.48 9.71 6.02
CA GLN A 179 -5.00 10.41 7.20
C GLN A 179 -3.92 11.44 6.86
N ILE A 180 -4.01 12.58 7.53
CA ILE A 180 -2.92 13.56 7.72
C ILE A 180 -2.90 14.02 9.19
N PRO A 181 -1.91 14.81 9.65
CA PRO A 181 -1.95 15.40 10.98
C PRO A 181 -3.22 16.22 11.23
N GLY A 182 -3.97 15.81 12.25
CA GLY A 182 -5.20 16.47 12.70
C GLY A 182 -6.43 16.27 11.81
N LEU A 183 -6.39 15.39 10.81
CA LEU A 183 -7.56 15.04 10.00
C LEU A 183 -7.50 13.59 9.52
N VAL A 184 -8.60 12.87 9.70
CA VAL A 184 -8.89 11.63 8.99
C VAL A 184 -10.18 11.85 8.21
N GLU A 185 -10.18 11.49 6.94
CA GLU A 185 -11.35 11.53 6.07
C GLU A 185 -11.59 10.13 5.51
N TYR A 186 -12.84 9.72 5.42
CA TYR A 186 -13.20 8.43 4.84
C TYR A 186 -14.51 8.52 4.08
N SER A 187 -14.64 7.68 3.05
CA SER A 187 -15.84 7.60 2.23
C SER A 187 -16.03 6.20 1.63
N ASP A 188 -17.28 5.87 1.32
CA ASP A 188 -17.63 4.68 0.57
C ASP A 188 -17.33 4.88 -0.93
N GLN A 189 -16.50 3.99 -1.47
CA GLN A 189 -16.05 3.94 -2.86
C GLN A 189 -16.51 2.67 -3.59
N SER A 190 -17.58 2.04 -3.12
CA SER A 190 -18.19 0.86 -3.78
C SER A 190 -18.59 1.14 -5.23
N GLN A 191 -18.94 2.40 -5.56
CA GLN A 191 -19.21 2.83 -6.93
C GLN A 191 -18.01 2.66 -7.87
N ALA A 192 -16.78 2.84 -7.40
CA ALA A 192 -15.58 2.61 -8.20
C ALA A 192 -15.40 1.12 -8.53
N LEU A 193 -15.68 0.23 -7.56
CA LEU A 193 -15.67 -1.22 -7.80
C LEU A 193 -16.73 -1.65 -8.80
N ARG A 194 -17.94 -1.07 -8.75
CA ARG A 194 -18.99 -1.31 -9.76
C ARG A 194 -18.55 -0.91 -11.16
N ARG A 195 -17.65 0.08 -11.29
CA ARG A 195 -17.04 0.51 -12.56
C ARG A 195 -15.80 -0.29 -12.96
N GLY A 196 -15.29 -1.14 -12.07
CA GLY A 196 -14.31 -2.17 -12.38
C GLY A 196 -13.05 -2.14 -11.52
N TYR A 197 -12.62 -1.02 -10.95
CA TYR A 197 -11.37 -0.99 -10.18
C TYR A 197 -11.21 0.20 -9.24
N TRP A 198 -10.32 0.04 -8.25
CA TRP A 198 -9.76 1.09 -7.42
C TRP A 198 -8.23 1.00 -7.43
N PRO A 199 -7.51 2.00 -7.98
CA PRO A 199 -6.06 2.07 -7.91
C PRO A 199 -5.59 2.90 -6.70
N SER A 200 -4.37 2.67 -6.23
CA SER A 200 -3.74 3.51 -5.22
C SER A 200 -2.23 3.61 -5.45
N TYR A 201 -1.69 4.83 -5.34
CA TYR A 201 -0.35 5.16 -5.83
C TYR A 201 0.27 6.40 -5.14
N ASN A 202 0.12 6.50 -3.81
CA ASN A 202 0.75 7.54 -2.98
C ASN A 202 0.33 9.00 -3.25
N ILE A 203 -0.86 9.21 -3.84
CA ILE A 203 -1.46 10.53 -3.99
C ILE A 203 -2.85 10.49 -3.37
N PRO A 204 -3.21 11.45 -2.48
CA PRO A 204 -4.50 11.44 -1.83
C PRO A 204 -5.66 11.61 -2.81
N PHE A 205 -6.71 10.81 -2.61
CA PHE A 205 -7.96 10.84 -3.35
C PHE A 205 -8.89 11.94 -2.83
N HIS A 206 -9.08 12.04 -1.51
CA HIS A 206 -9.99 13.02 -0.94
C HIS A 206 -9.42 14.42 -1.16
N ARG A 207 -10.16 15.26 -1.89
CA ARG A 207 -9.70 16.59 -2.31
C ARG A 207 -9.20 17.44 -1.14
N ARG A 208 -9.86 17.35 0.02
CA ARG A 208 -9.44 18.11 1.21
C ARG A 208 -8.09 17.64 1.72
N ILE A 209 -7.85 16.33 1.79
CA ILE A 209 -6.55 15.75 2.15
C ILE A 209 -5.48 16.17 1.13
N TYR A 210 -5.75 16.03 -0.17
CA TYR A 210 -4.84 16.43 -1.25
C TYR A 210 -4.39 17.90 -1.11
N VAL A 211 -5.36 18.82 -0.93
CA VAL A 211 -5.08 20.26 -0.80
C VAL A 211 -4.34 20.56 0.49
N MET A 212 -4.80 20.05 1.64
CA MET A 212 -4.19 20.33 2.94
C MET A 212 -2.75 19.79 3.05
N SER A 213 -2.49 18.62 2.45
CA SER A 213 -1.15 18.02 2.37
C SER A 213 -0.19 18.78 1.46
N GLY A 214 -0.65 19.69 0.61
CA GLY A 214 0.23 20.49 -0.24
C GLY A 214 0.45 19.98 -1.66
N TYR A 215 -0.30 18.98 -2.12
CA TYR A 215 -0.11 18.47 -3.49
C TYR A 215 -0.46 19.51 -4.56
N GLY A 216 -1.33 20.48 -4.25
CA GLY A 216 -1.65 21.58 -5.16
C GLY A 216 -0.43 22.46 -5.49
N GLU A 217 0.47 22.67 -4.55
CA GLU A 217 1.71 23.42 -4.80
C GLU A 217 2.75 22.55 -5.50
N MET A 218 2.86 21.27 -5.12
CA MET A 218 3.74 20.31 -5.80
C MET A 218 3.34 20.12 -7.28
N LEU A 219 2.05 20.12 -7.60
CA LEU A 219 1.55 20.07 -8.98
C LEU A 219 1.98 21.29 -9.79
N LYS A 220 1.97 22.50 -9.20
CA LYS A 220 2.41 23.72 -9.89
C LYS A 220 3.92 23.70 -10.16
N GLU A 221 4.70 23.17 -9.23
CA GLU A 221 6.17 23.19 -9.31
C GLU A 221 6.74 22.03 -10.15
N TYR A 222 6.16 20.84 -10.02
CA TYR A 222 6.70 19.60 -10.60
C TYR A 222 5.77 18.91 -11.60
N GLY A 223 4.60 19.49 -11.86
CA GLY A 223 3.66 19.00 -12.86
C GLY A 223 2.95 17.69 -12.47
N ASP A 224 2.58 16.92 -13.50
CA ASP A 224 1.64 15.81 -13.40
C ASP A 224 2.11 14.65 -12.51
N ASP A 225 3.39 14.57 -12.15
CA ASP A 225 3.90 13.58 -11.19
C ASP A 225 3.18 13.66 -9.83
N PHE A 226 2.57 14.80 -9.50
CA PHE A 226 1.77 15.03 -8.28
C PHE A 226 0.27 15.13 -8.53
N SER A 227 -0.17 15.03 -9.79
CA SER A 227 -1.59 14.97 -10.13
C SER A 227 -2.16 13.60 -9.78
N TYR A 228 -3.30 13.59 -9.07
CA TYR A 228 -3.99 12.34 -8.75
C TYR A 228 -4.35 11.55 -10.02
N ASP A 229 -4.82 12.24 -11.07
CA ASP A 229 -5.32 11.59 -12.29
C ASP A 229 -4.23 11.36 -13.35
N LEU A 230 -3.16 12.17 -13.35
CA LEU A 230 -2.19 12.22 -14.46
C LEU A 230 -0.79 11.75 -14.09
N CYS A 231 -0.52 11.37 -12.83
CA CYS A 231 0.77 10.80 -12.49
C CYS A 231 1.03 9.51 -13.28
N PRO A 232 2.30 9.12 -13.50
CA PRO A 232 2.65 7.95 -14.31
C PRO A 232 1.87 6.68 -13.95
N ARG A 233 1.71 6.40 -12.66
CA ARG A 233 0.99 5.21 -12.16
C ARG A 233 -0.51 5.29 -12.38
N ALA A 234 -1.11 6.48 -12.22
CA ALA A 234 -2.52 6.70 -12.53
C ALA A 234 -2.79 6.42 -14.02
N LYS A 235 -1.95 6.95 -14.91
CA LYS A 235 -2.03 6.73 -16.37
C LYS A 235 -1.87 5.25 -16.74
N ILE A 236 -0.87 4.56 -16.17
CA ILE A 236 -0.64 3.13 -16.42
C ILE A 236 -1.83 2.30 -15.92
N PHE A 237 -2.31 2.51 -14.69
CA PHE A 237 -3.49 1.78 -14.20
C PHE A 237 -4.73 2.07 -15.04
N CYS A 238 -4.97 3.32 -15.41
CA CYS A 238 -6.10 3.71 -16.26
C CYS A 238 -6.07 2.98 -17.62
N ARG A 239 -4.89 2.91 -18.26
CA ARG A 239 -4.69 2.20 -19.54
C ARG A 239 -4.85 0.69 -19.40
N ASP A 240 -4.24 0.09 -18.38
CA ASP A 240 -3.95 -1.36 -18.36
C ASP A 240 -4.83 -2.19 -17.45
N GLN A 241 -5.57 -1.58 -16.50
CA GLN A 241 -6.41 -2.34 -15.56
C GLN A 241 -7.45 -3.24 -16.24
N ALA A 242 -7.90 -2.88 -17.44
CA ALA A 242 -8.87 -3.66 -18.21
C ALA A 242 -8.30 -5.01 -18.69
N SER A 243 -6.96 -5.12 -18.79
CA SER A 243 -6.27 -6.36 -19.17
C SER A 243 -6.18 -7.38 -18.03
N VAL A 244 -6.51 -6.98 -16.79
CA VAL A 244 -6.56 -7.88 -15.64
C VAL A 244 -7.87 -8.68 -15.67
N LYS A 245 -7.74 -10.00 -15.86
CA LYS A 245 -8.83 -10.95 -16.04
C LYS A 245 -8.82 -12.09 -15.02
N ASP A 246 -7.70 -12.27 -14.34
CA ASP A 246 -7.42 -13.38 -13.43
C ASP A 246 -6.25 -13.01 -12.51
N LEU A 247 -5.87 -13.94 -11.63
CA LEU A 247 -4.78 -13.73 -10.67
C LEU A 247 -3.42 -13.55 -11.37
N ASP A 248 -3.17 -14.21 -12.50
CA ASP A 248 -1.88 -14.13 -13.19
C ASP A 248 -1.70 -12.80 -13.92
N SER A 249 -2.74 -12.30 -14.59
CA SER A 249 -2.75 -10.96 -15.17
C SER A 249 -2.72 -9.87 -14.09
N LEU A 250 -3.26 -10.12 -12.89
CA LEU A 250 -3.07 -9.24 -11.73
C LEU A 250 -1.61 -9.23 -11.26
N LYS A 251 -0.96 -10.40 -11.14
CA LYS A 251 0.48 -10.48 -10.83
C LYS A 251 1.27 -9.67 -11.87
N TYR A 252 0.95 -9.82 -13.15
CA TYR A 252 1.64 -9.13 -14.25
C TYR A 252 1.56 -7.60 -14.13
N ILE A 253 0.37 -7.01 -13.92
CA ILE A 253 0.26 -5.54 -13.80
C ILE A 253 0.94 -5.03 -12.52
N MET A 254 0.86 -5.78 -11.43
CA MET A 254 1.45 -5.37 -10.15
C MET A 254 2.98 -5.51 -10.09
N ARG A 255 3.55 -6.28 -11.03
CA ARG A 255 5.00 -6.39 -11.30
C ARG A 255 5.46 -5.52 -12.47
N PHE A 256 4.55 -4.75 -13.09
CA PHE A 256 4.84 -4.02 -14.31
C PHE A 256 5.94 -2.97 -14.13
N ASN A 257 6.96 -3.10 -14.96
CA ASN A 257 7.99 -2.09 -15.18
C ASN A 257 8.57 -2.31 -16.58
N ASP A 258 8.18 -1.44 -17.51
CA ASP A 258 8.74 -1.40 -18.87
C ASP A 258 9.26 0.02 -19.16
N TYR A 259 10.01 0.58 -18.22
CA TYR A 259 10.33 2.01 -18.20
C TYR A 259 11.10 2.53 -19.42
N LYS A 260 11.72 1.62 -20.19
CA LYS A 260 12.47 1.94 -21.40
C LYS A 260 11.56 2.18 -22.60
N ASN A 261 10.39 1.52 -22.64
CA ASN A 261 9.49 1.56 -23.78
C ASN A 261 8.15 2.23 -23.45
N ASP A 262 7.70 2.20 -22.18
CA ASP A 262 6.45 2.82 -21.76
C ASP A 262 6.55 4.35 -21.81
N PRO A 263 5.74 5.04 -22.63
CA PRO A 263 5.81 6.49 -22.77
C PRO A 263 5.48 7.23 -21.46
N TYR A 264 4.69 6.64 -20.55
CA TYR A 264 4.37 7.27 -19.27
C TYR A 264 5.53 7.20 -18.26
N SER A 265 6.52 6.34 -18.51
CA SER A 265 7.69 6.21 -17.66
C SER A 265 8.79 7.22 -17.99
N GLU A 266 8.79 7.80 -19.18
CA GLU A 266 9.76 8.84 -19.59
C GLU A 266 11.23 8.40 -19.37
N GLY A 267 11.54 7.12 -19.58
CA GLY A 267 12.88 6.56 -19.34
C GLY A 267 13.28 6.46 -17.86
N ASN A 268 12.38 6.76 -16.91
CA ASN A 268 12.64 6.68 -15.47
C ASN A 268 12.11 5.35 -14.89
N PRO A 269 12.98 4.50 -14.32
CA PRO A 269 12.61 3.17 -13.82
C PRO A 269 11.69 3.16 -12.61
N CYS A 270 11.32 4.34 -12.08
CA CYS A 270 10.37 4.49 -10.98
C CYS A 270 9.09 5.25 -11.35
N LYS A 271 8.94 5.72 -12.59
CA LYS A 271 7.66 6.23 -13.11
C LYS A 271 6.82 5.07 -13.66
N THR A 272 6.53 4.08 -12.82
CA THR A 272 5.86 2.81 -13.20
C THR A 272 5.20 2.14 -11.99
N ILE A 273 4.54 0.98 -12.14
CA ILE A 273 3.82 0.29 -11.04
C ILE A 273 4.77 -0.43 -10.06
N CYS A 274 5.90 -0.95 -10.55
CA CYS A 274 6.89 -1.62 -9.71
C CYS A 274 8.29 -1.02 -9.93
N CYS A 275 8.56 0.10 -9.25
CA CYS A 275 9.80 0.89 -9.36
C CYS A 275 11.09 0.08 -9.15
N ARG A 276 12.11 0.40 -9.95
CA ARG A 276 13.47 -0.15 -9.91
C ARG A 276 14.49 0.98 -9.78
N ASN A 277 14.60 1.59 -8.60
CA ASN A 277 15.48 2.76 -8.41
C ASN A 277 16.97 2.42 -8.53
N ASP A 278 17.30 1.15 -8.36
CA ASP A 278 18.64 0.58 -8.59
C ASP A 278 19.05 0.61 -10.07
N LEU A 279 18.09 0.76 -10.99
CA LEU A 279 18.33 0.85 -12.43
C LEU A 279 18.40 2.29 -12.97
N LYS A 280 18.36 3.30 -12.10
CA LYS A 280 18.56 4.70 -12.53
C LYS A 280 19.98 4.88 -13.07
N ALA A 281 20.09 5.65 -14.15
CA ALA A 281 21.39 6.01 -14.73
C ALA A 281 22.22 6.87 -13.76
N GLU A 282 21.56 7.81 -13.08
CA GLU A 282 22.19 8.71 -12.12
C GLU A 282 21.81 8.35 -10.70
N LYS A 283 22.82 8.26 -9.82
CA LYS A 283 22.68 7.98 -8.38
C LYS A 283 21.73 6.80 -8.10
N PRO A 284 21.99 5.60 -8.66
CA PRO A 284 21.20 4.41 -8.36
C PRO A 284 21.26 4.13 -6.86
N SER A 285 20.16 3.66 -6.30
CA SER A 285 20.07 3.29 -4.88
C SER A 285 19.17 2.07 -4.74
N PRO A 286 19.49 1.11 -3.85
CA PRO A 286 18.77 -0.15 -3.75
C PRO A 286 17.45 0.05 -3.02
N GLY A 287 16.47 0.53 -3.77
CA GLY A 287 15.12 0.77 -3.29
C GLY A 287 14.10 0.81 -4.42
N GLY A 288 12.84 0.88 -4.05
CA GLY A 288 11.71 0.76 -4.97
C GLY A 288 10.89 -0.47 -4.62
N CYS A 289 10.14 -0.95 -5.59
CA CYS A 289 9.26 -2.10 -5.45
C CYS A 289 10.05 -3.37 -5.13
N TYR A 290 9.69 -4.08 -4.06
CA TYR A 290 10.39 -5.30 -3.64
C TYR A 290 9.49 -6.46 -3.27
N ASP A 291 8.17 -6.33 -3.40
CA ASP A 291 7.27 -7.46 -3.29
C ASP A 291 6.02 -7.23 -4.12
N THR A 292 5.24 -8.28 -4.21
CA THR A 292 3.82 -8.20 -4.57
C THR A 292 3.08 -9.28 -3.80
N LYS A 293 1.93 -8.93 -3.24
CA LYS A 293 0.95 -9.85 -2.66
C LYS A 293 -0.32 -9.74 -3.48
N VAL A 294 -0.88 -10.88 -3.86
CA VAL A 294 -2.15 -10.98 -4.59
C VAL A 294 -3.06 -11.99 -3.93
N THR A 295 -4.35 -11.76 -3.97
CA THR A 295 -5.37 -12.74 -3.62
C THR A 295 -6.63 -12.47 -4.46
N ASP A 296 -7.56 -13.40 -4.43
CA ASP A 296 -8.91 -13.21 -4.94
C ASP A 296 -9.96 -13.35 -3.83
N PHE A 297 -11.23 -13.19 -4.19
CA PHE A 297 -12.33 -13.16 -3.24
C PHE A 297 -12.47 -14.47 -2.43
N ASN A 298 -12.19 -15.61 -3.05
CA ASN A 298 -12.33 -16.92 -2.43
C ASN A 298 -11.08 -17.26 -1.62
N MET A 299 -9.89 -17.07 -2.20
CA MET A 299 -8.60 -17.23 -1.52
C MET A 299 -8.52 -16.39 -0.25
N ALA A 300 -9.03 -15.15 -0.28
CA ALA A 300 -9.11 -14.30 0.91
C ALA A 300 -9.96 -14.89 2.04
N GLY A 301 -11.01 -15.66 1.68
CA GLY A 301 -11.80 -16.48 2.60
C GLY A 301 -10.97 -17.49 3.34
N ASP A 302 -10.05 -18.10 2.62
CA ASP A 302 -9.22 -19.16 3.15
C ASP A 302 -7.91 -18.64 3.79
N PHE A 303 -7.82 -17.33 4.02
CA PHE A 303 -6.59 -16.64 4.44
C PHE A 303 -5.39 -16.90 3.52
N VAL A 304 -5.65 -17.19 2.24
CA VAL A 304 -4.66 -17.49 1.21
C VAL A 304 -4.32 -16.24 0.41
N ALA A 305 -3.04 -16.06 0.14
CA ALA A 305 -2.52 -15.12 -0.85
C ALA A 305 -1.36 -15.76 -1.60
N GLU A 306 -1.04 -15.27 -2.79
CA GLU A 306 0.26 -15.51 -3.40
C GLU A 306 1.17 -14.31 -3.17
N ALA A 307 2.43 -14.56 -2.82
CA ALA A 307 3.40 -13.51 -2.58
C ALA A 307 4.75 -13.81 -3.25
N ILE A 308 5.41 -12.75 -3.73
CA ILE A 308 6.78 -12.75 -4.24
C ILE A 308 7.62 -11.76 -3.42
N ASN A 309 8.85 -12.14 -3.06
CA ASN A 309 9.81 -11.26 -2.39
C ASN A 309 10.98 -10.95 -3.32
N GLY A 310 11.06 -9.74 -3.83
CA GLY A 310 12.17 -9.22 -4.63
C GLY A 310 11.77 -8.11 -5.61
N PRO A 311 12.74 -7.34 -6.14
CA PRO A 311 12.53 -6.40 -7.24
C PRO A 311 12.09 -7.07 -8.54
N THR A 312 11.44 -6.33 -9.45
CA THR A 312 10.80 -6.94 -10.63
C THR A 312 11.81 -7.29 -11.70
N THR A 313 11.68 -8.50 -12.22
CA THR A 313 12.43 -9.04 -13.37
C THR A 313 11.56 -9.12 -14.62
N GLN A 314 10.32 -8.61 -14.56
CA GLN A 314 9.41 -8.57 -15.71
C GLN A 314 10.01 -7.71 -16.83
N GLY A 315 9.72 -8.05 -18.09
CA GLY A 315 10.19 -7.27 -19.25
C GLY A 315 11.70 -7.34 -19.45
N GLU A 316 12.32 -8.50 -19.15
CA GLU A 316 13.77 -8.72 -19.26
C GLU A 316 14.63 -7.82 -18.36
N LEU A 317 14.03 -7.22 -17.33
CA LEU A 317 14.79 -6.47 -16.33
C LEU A 317 15.74 -7.40 -15.58
N PRO A 318 17.01 -7.00 -15.37
CA PRO A 318 17.97 -7.86 -14.70
C PRO A 318 17.55 -8.11 -13.25
N PRO A 319 17.71 -9.33 -12.73
CA PRO A 319 17.63 -9.61 -11.30
C PRO A 319 18.46 -8.61 -10.49
N PHE A 320 17.93 -8.17 -9.36
CA PHE A 320 18.70 -7.34 -8.43
C PHE A 320 19.80 -8.18 -7.77
N VAL A 321 20.99 -7.60 -7.62
CA VAL A 321 22.18 -8.23 -7.01
C VAL A 321 22.86 -7.23 -6.07
N TRP A 322 23.17 -7.64 -4.85
CA TRP A 322 23.77 -6.77 -3.82
C TRP A 322 25.20 -6.31 -4.11
N ASP A 323 25.94 -6.99 -4.99
CA ASP A 323 27.34 -6.62 -5.33
C ASP A 323 27.48 -5.16 -5.77
N LYS A 324 26.47 -4.62 -6.46
CA LYS A 324 26.45 -3.21 -6.91
C LYS A 324 26.23 -2.21 -5.76
N PHE A 325 25.82 -2.70 -4.59
CA PHE A 325 25.43 -1.93 -3.42
C PHE A 325 26.02 -2.51 -2.12
N SER A 326 27.24 -3.05 -2.21
CA SER A 326 27.92 -3.79 -1.13
C SER A 326 28.18 -2.97 0.14
N SER A 327 28.16 -1.64 0.04
CA SER A 327 28.31 -0.73 1.19
C SER A 327 27.08 -0.64 2.10
N ILE A 328 25.92 -1.12 1.65
CA ILE A 328 24.67 -1.06 2.41
C ILE A 328 24.52 -2.35 3.20
N SER A 329 24.19 -2.29 4.49
CA SER A 329 24.00 -3.50 5.30
C SER A 329 22.78 -4.30 4.83
N HIS A 330 22.98 -5.59 4.56
CA HIS A 330 21.97 -6.54 4.09
C HIS A 330 22.18 -7.94 4.68
N GLN A 331 22.55 -8.00 5.96
CA GLN A 331 22.82 -9.26 6.64
C GLN A 331 21.62 -10.21 6.60
N GLY A 332 21.86 -11.48 6.25
CA GLY A 332 20.82 -12.51 6.15
C GLY A 332 19.94 -12.42 4.90
N LEU A 333 20.17 -11.44 4.02
CA LEU A 333 19.48 -11.34 2.74
C LEU A 333 20.17 -12.19 1.66
N PRO A 334 19.43 -12.73 0.68
CA PRO A 334 20.02 -13.45 -0.45
C PRO A 334 20.84 -12.50 -1.32
N GLN A 335 21.91 -13.02 -1.94
CA GLN A 335 22.82 -12.23 -2.78
C GLN A 335 22.13 -11.65 -4.03
N PHE A 336 21.18 -12.39 -4.60
CA PHE A 336 20.39 -11.99 -5.76
C PHE A 336 18.92 -12.36 -5.59
N TYR A 337 18.04 -11.65 -6.29
CA TYR A 337 16.58 -11.81 -6.19
C TYR A 337 16.00 -12.21 -7.54
N ASN A 338 15.61 -13.48 -7.65
CA ASN A 338 14.92 -14.03 -8.81
C ASN A 338 13.88 -15.07 -8.38
N PHE A 339 13.12 -14.73 -7.33
CA PHE A 339 12.10 -15.60 -6.77
C PHE A 339 10.81 -15.55 -7.60
N THR A 340 9.98 -16.58 -7.46
CA THR A 340 8.64 -16.64 -8.04
C THR A 340 7.58 -16.40 -6.98
N PHE A 341 6.33 -16.21 -7.41
CA PHE A 341 5.19 -16.24 -6.48
C PHE A 341 5.08 -17.60 -5.80
N VAL A 342 4.74 -17.59 -4.51
CA VAL A 342 4.44 -18.78 -3.73
C VAL A 342 3.15 -18.57 -2.94
N PRO A 343 2.34 -19.63 -2.72
CA PRO A 343 1.15 -19.54 -1.89
C PRO A 343 1.52 -19.40 -0.41
N MET A 344 0.83 -18.49 0.27
CA MET A 344 0.91 -18.24 1.71
C MET A 344 -0.43 -18.63 2.30
N LYS A 345 -0.44 -19.63 3.19
CA LYS A 345 -1.67 -20.14 3.81
C LYS A 345 -1.40 -20.64 5.24
N PRO A 346 -2.35 -20.48 6.17
CA PRO A 346 -2.24 -21.11 7.48
C PRO A 346 -2.26 -22.64 7.35
N LEU A 347 -1.54 -23.31 8.25
CA LEU A 347 -1.53 -24.78 8.34
C LEU A 347 -2.22 -25.31 9.61
N LEU A 348 -2.41 -24.45 10.60
CA LEU A 348 -2.85 -24.82 11.95
C LEU A 348 -4.28 -24.38 12.28
N PHE A 349 -4.87 -23.51 11.47
CA PHE A 349 -6.25 -23.09 11.63
C PHE A 349 -6.92 -23.01 10.26
N GLU A 350 -8.19 -23.42 10.24
CA GLU A 350 -9.07 -23.21 9.11
C GLU A 350 -9.91 -21.93 9.34
N PRO A 351 -10.43 -21.33 8.25
CA PRO A 351 -11.13 -20.04 8.27
C PRO A 351 -12.27 -19.96 9.28
#